data_AF-A0A1L8CZP5-F1
#
_entry.id   AF-A0A1L8CZP5-F1
#
_cell.length_a   1.000
_cell.length_b   1.000
_cell.length_c   1.000
_cell.angle_alpha   90.00
_cell.angle_beta   90.00
_cell.angle_gamma   90.00
#
_symmetry.space_group_name_H-M   'P 1'
#
loop_
_entity.id
_entity.type
_entity.pdbx_description
1 polymer ?
#
loop_
_entity_poly.entity_id
_entity_poly.type
_entity_poly.pdbx_seq_one_letter_code
_entity_poly.pdbx_strand_id
1 'polypeptide(L)'
;MGGPITDVIHMVHAPVGCAWYTWGTRRHLSDYYTWATPTRLTNVAFNRRYSMCTDMQEKDVVFGGMKKLEQACLEAIRMFPEAKGVFIYTTCTTGLIGDDVRAVAKRIEMKTGKLVFTAESPGCSGVSQSKGHHDFNTQFYRQIRELRERRPELKMSEEEKTPYDICLIGEYNMDWDLKAIRPLFEKIGVRVVTVFTGNERIENLIKMPDVKLNVVHCQRSAEYIAHMIKDGFDIPFIRVSLYGIQQTAEALRKTAAFFGLEERAEKVIAEELARVEKSLSFYREKLKGKRVAIYVGGPRVWHWIKLMEELGMTVVACACTFAHEDDYEKINARAPEGVLVIDNPNEFEIEEMLKTEKPDLFLTGLKEKYIARKMGIPTVNSHSYEKGPYAGFIGMVNFARDIYQGLYAPVWKYQWGIDSIPKKDEEEGSCG
;
A
#
# COMPACT_ATOMS: atom_id res chain seq x y z
N MET A 1 -4.61 -3.71 -4.65
CA MET A 1 -5.34 -4.25 -3.47
C MET A 1 -5.22 -5.77 -3.35
N GLY A 2 -5.56 -6.56 -4.37
CA GLY A 2 -5.47 -8.03 -4.30
C GLY A 2 -4.08 -8.66 -4.48
N GLY A 3 -3.18 -8.00 -5.20
CA GLY A 3 -1.83 -8.56 -5.48
C GLY A 3 -0.96 -8.97 -4.27
N PRO A 4 -1.13 -8.39 -3.06
CA PRO A 4 -0.43 -8.85 -1.87
C PRO A 4 -0.86 -10.19 -1.27
N ILE A 5 -1.98 -10.78 -1.72
CA ILE A 5 -2.46 -12.07 -1.22
C ILE A 5 -1.52 -13.17 -1.71
N THR A 6 -0.98 -13.94 -0.79
CA THR A 6 0.25 -14.70 -1.04
C THR A 6 0.01 -16.07 -1.67
N ASP A 7 -1.11 -16.72 -1.35
CA ASP A 7 -1.39 -18.14 -1.61
C ASP A 7 -2.39 -18.38 -2.75
N VAL A 8 -2.64 -17.37 -3.59
CA VAL A 8 -3.58 -17.44 -4.71
C VAL A 8 -2.89 -17.11 -6.04
N ILE A 9 -3.37 -17.73 -7.11
CA ILE A 9 -2.97 -17.37 -8.48
C ILE A 9 -3.60 -16.02 -8.82
N HIS A 10 -2.77 -15.06 -9.24
CA HIS A 10 -3.24 -13.78 -9.76
C HIS A 10 -3.29 -13.82 -11.29
N MET A 11 -4.44 -14.18 -11.85
CA MET A 11 -4.66 -14.27 -13.30
C MET A 11 -5.06 -12.89 -13.85
N VAL A 12 -4.18 -12.28 -14.64
CA VAL A 12 -4.46 -11.04 -15.35
C VAL A 12 -5.10 -11.38 -16.71
N HIS A 13 -6.39 -11.10 -16.87
CA HIS A 13 -7.11 -11.32 -18.11
C HIS A 13 -6.90 -10.14 -19.06
N ALA A 14 -5.86 -10.25 -19.88
CA ALA A 14 -5.33 -9.14 -20.69
C ALA A 14 -4.40 -9.63 -21.81
N PRO A 15 -4.02 -8.73 -22.74
CA PRO A 15 -2.72 -8.77 -23.41
C PRO A 15 -1.56 -8.68 -22.40
N VAL A 16 -0.34 -9.06 -22.81
CA VAL A 16 0.81 -9.24 -21.88
C VAL A 16 1.19 -8.02 -21.02
N GLY A 17 0.98 -6.79 -21.51
CA GLY A 17 1.55 -5.57 -20.92
C GLY A 17 1.19 -5.34 -19.45
N CYS A 18 -0.09 -5.39 -19.09
CA CYS A 18 -0.55 -5.13 -17.71
C CYS A 18 0.06 -6.12 -16.70
N ALA A 19 0.20 -7.39 -17.10
CA ALA A 19 0.80 -8.42 -16.25
C ALA A 19 2.30 -8.16 -16.08
N TRP A 20 3.00 -7.86 -17.18
CA TRP A 20 4.45 -7.61 -17.18
C TRP A 20 4.85 -6.42 -16.29
N TYR A 21 4.23 -5.25 -16.47
CA TYR A 21 4.62 -4.04 -15.74
C TYR A 21 4.24 -4.05 -14.25
N THR A 22 3.39 -5.00 -13.83
CA THR A 22 3.05 -5.19 -12.40
C THR A 22 3.85 -6.31 -11.74
N TRP A 23 4.66 -7.05 -12.51
CA TRP A 23 5.44 -8.18 -12.00
C TRP A 23 6.60 -7.70 -11.10
N GLY A 24 6.43 -7.88 -9.79
CA GLY A 24 7.49 -7.66 -8.81
C GLY A 24 7.83 -6.21 -8.47
N THR A 25 7.18 -5.23 -9.13
CA THR A 25 7.49 -3.79 -9.03
C THR A 25 7.09 -3.17 -7.69
N ARG A 26 6.00 -3.63 -7.07
CA ARG A 26 5.57 -3.22 -5.73
C ARG A 26 6.10 -4.19 -4.67
N ARG A 27 6.81 -3.69 -3.66
CA ARG A 27 7.49 -4.50 -2.62
C ARG A 27 6.56 -4.95 -1.47
N HIS A 28 5.41 -5.54 -1.80
CA HIS A 28 4.58 -6.22 -0.80
C HIS A 28 5.17 -7.62 -0.54
N LEU A 29 6.00 -7.74 0.49
CA LEU A 29 6.79 -8.95 0.74
C LEU A 29 5.99 -10.03 1.45
N SER A 30 6.45 -11.27 1.36
CA SER A 30 5.78 -12.42 1.96
C SER A 30 6.74 -13.29 2.77
N ASP A 31 6.30 -13.74 3.94
CA ASP A 31 7.02 -14.73 4.76
C ASP A 31 6.91 -16.15 4.19
N TYR A 32 6.27 -16.32 3.04
CA TYR A 32 6.23 -17.56 2.27
C TYR A 32 7.33 -17.62 1.20
N TYR A 33 8.25 -16.65 1.14
CA TYR A 33 9.44 -16.82 0.30
C TYR A 33 10.47 -17.71 0.99
N THR A 34 11.06 -18.66 0.26
CA THR A 34 12.07 -19.59 0.79
C THR A 34 13.24 -18.85 1.46
N TRP A 35 13.68 -17.72 0.91
CA TRP A 35 14.75 -16.91 1.50
C TRP A 35 14.30 -16.12 2.74
N ALA A 36 12.99 -15.85 2.89
CA ALA A 36 12.45 -15.12 4.03
C ALA A 36 12.25 -16.02 5.25
N THR A 37 11.98 -17.31 5.02
CA THR A 37 11.88 -18.35 6.05
C THR A 37 12.59 -19.62 5.59
N PRO A 38 13.94 -19.69 5.69
CA PRO A 38 14.72 -20.82 5.15
C PRO A 38 14.37 -22.18 5.75
N THR A 39 13.77 -22.19 6.94
CA THR A 39 13.30 -23.39 7.64
C THR A 39 11.90 -23.85 7.21
N ARG A 40 11.25 -23.10 6.31
CA ARG A 40 9.93 -23.43 5.73
C ARG A 40 10.10 -23.66 4.22
N LEU A 41 9.86 -24.89 3.77
CA LEU A 41 9.70 -25.22 2.35
C LEU A 41 8.45 -24.52 1.81
N THR A 42 8.60 -23.43 1.06
CA THR A 42 7.46 -22.66 0.57
C THR A 42 7.54 -22.37 -0.94
N ASN A 43 6.84 -23.19 -1.73
CA ASN A 43 6.53 -22.92 -3.15
C ASN A 43 5.24 -22.10 -3.34
N VAL A 44 4.60 -21.72 -2.23
CA VAL A 44 3.23 -21.20 -2.16
C VAL A 44 3.11 -19.67 -2.25
N ALA A 45 4.23 -18.92 -2.28
CA ALA A 45 4.18 -17.47 -2.46
C ALA A 45 4.04 -17.11 -3.95
N PHE A 46 2.80 -16.86 -4.38
CA PHE A 46 2.49 -16.46 -5.74
C PHE A 46 2.72 -14.97 -5.97
N ASN A 47 2.45 -14.14 -4.96
CA ASN A 47 2.65 -12.70 -5.03
C ASN A 47 4.12 -12.38 -5.39
N ARG A 48 4.32 -11.54 -6.42
CA ARG A 48 5.61 -11.11 -7.00
C ARG A 48 6.47 -12.20 -7.63
N ARG A 49 6.35 -13.48 -7.25
CA ARG A 49 7.16 -14.58 -7.83
C ARG A 49 6.71 -14.90 -9.24
N TYR A 50 5.40 -14.92 -9.47
CA TYR A 50 4.81 -15.23 -10.77
C TYR A 50 4.01 -14.04 -11.33
N SER A 51 3.93 -13.99 -12.65
CA SER A 51 3.00 -13.15 -13.39
C SER A 51 2.19 -14.05 -14.31
N MET A 52 0.91 -14.26 -13.96
CA MET A 52 0.02 -15.09 -14.77
C MET A 52 -0.87 -14.20 -15.63
N CYS A 53 -0.91 -14.50 -16.91
CA CYS A 53 -1.64 -13.71 -17.89
C CYS A 53 -2.31 -14.64 -18.91
N THR A 54 -3.48 -14.26 -19.39
CA THR A 54 -4.11 -14.95 -20.52
C THR A 54 -3.42 -14.64 -21.86
N ASP A 55 -2.54 -13.63 -21.89
CA ASP A 55 -1.79 -13.16 -23.05
C ASP A 55 -2.66 -13.07 -24.31
N MET A 56 -3.73 -12.27 -24.22
CA MET A 56 -4.73 -12.16 -25.28
C MET A 56 -4.11 -11.68 -26.58
N GLN A 57 -4.50 -12.36 -27.65
CA GLN A 57 -4.15 -12.06 -29.03
C GLN A 57 -5.35 -11.44 -29.75
N GLU A 58 -5.16 -10.96 -30.98
CA GLU A 58 -6.21 -10.31 -31.77
C GLU A 58 -7.50 -11.14 -31.87
N LYS A 59 -7.40 -12.45 -32.10
CA LYS A 59 -8.56 -13.37 -32.14
C LYS A 59 -9.37 -13.37 -30.84
N ASP A 60 -8.71 -13.20 -29.69
CA ASP A 60 -9.35 -13.19 -28.37
C ASP A 60 -10.11 -11.86 -28.16
N VAL A 61 -9.66 -10.78 -28.82
CA VAL A 61 -10.36 -9.48 -28.84
C VAL A 61 -11.58 -9.55 -29.76
N VAL A 62 -11.44 -10.15 -30.95
CA VAL A 62 -12.52 -10.22 -31.95
C VAL A 62 -13.64 -11.17 -31.50
N PHE A 63 -13.30 -12.31 -30.90
CA PHE A 63 -14.26 -13.38 -30.60
C PHE A 63 -14.52 -13.61 -29.10
N GLY A 64 -13.90 -12.81 -28.23
CA GLY A 64 -14.01 -12.92 -26.77
C GLY A 64 -12.95 -13.82 -26.13
N GLY A 65 -12.52 -13.46 -24.92
CA GLY A 65 -11.41 -14.09 -24.20
C GLY A 65 -11.82 -15.19 -23.23
N MET A 66 -13.12 -15.37 -22.95
CA MET A 66 -13.62 -16.25 -21.88
C MET A 66 -13.14 -17.71 -21.97
N LYS A 67 -13.09 -18.32 -23.16
CA LYS A 67 -12.61 -19.70 -23.34
C LYS A 67 -11.13 -19.81 -22.99
N LYS A 68 -10.34 -18.82 -23.41
CA LYS A 68 -8.90 -18.76 -23.11
C LYS A 68 -8.65 -18.50 -21.63
N LEU A 69 -9.44 -17.65 -21.00
CA LEU A 69 -9.39 -17.41 -19.56
C LEU A 69 -9.63 -18.70 -18.78
N GLU A 70 -10.71 -19.43 -19.10
CA GLU A 70 -11.03 -20.68 -18.43
C GLU A 70 -9.90 -21.70 -18.57
N GLN A 71 -9.37 -21.86 -19.79
CA GLN A 71 -8.25 -22.76 -20.04
C GLN A 71 -6.99 -22.34 -19.26
N ALA A 72 -6.61 -21.07 -19.30
CA ALA A 72 -5.43 -20.55 -18.61
C ALA A 72 -5.52 -20.74 -17.08
N CYS A 73 -6.71 -20.51 -16.51
CA CYS A 73 -6.93 -20.77 -15.08
C CYS A 73 -6.81 -22.25 -14.73
N LEU A 74 -7.40 -23.15 -15.52
CA LEU A 74 -7.31 -24.60 -15.29
C LEU A 74 -5.87 -25.12 -15.43
N GLU A 75 -5.12 -24.61 -16.41
CA GLU A 75 -3.70 -24.93 -16.57
C GLU A 75 -2.86 -24.43 -15.41
N ALA A 76 -3.08 -23.18 -14.96
CA ALA A 76 -2.39 -22.64 -13.81
C ALA A 76 -2.69 -23.45 -12.53
N ILE A 77 -3.95 -23.82 -12.28
CA ILE A 77 -4.33 -24.67 -11.14
C ILE A 77 -3.65 -26.05 -11.24
N ARG A 78 -3.55 -26.63 -12.44
CA ARG A 78 -2.87 -27.91 -12.64
C ARG A 78 -1.35 -27.82 -12.41
N MET A 79 -0.73 -26.72 -12.82
CA MET A 79 0.71 -26.47 -12.60
C MET A 79 1.03 -26.13 -11.15
N PHE A 80 0.09 -25.51 -10.45
CA PHE A 80 0.24 -25.04 -9.07
C PHE A 80 -0.90 -25.57 -8.18
N PRO A 81 -0.99 -26.91 -7.98
CA PRO A 81 -2.07 -27.52 -7.21
C PRO A 81 -2.14 -27.03 -5.76
N GLU A 82 -1.03 -26.51 -5.22
CA GLU A 82 -0.92 -25.92 -3.89
C GLU A 82 -1.64 -24.58 -3.71
N ALA A 83 -1.95 -23.86 -4.80
CA ALA A 83 -2.67 -22.59 -4.75
C ALA A 83 -4.03 -22.77 -4.07
N LYS A 84 -4.39 -21.87 -3.14
CA LYS A 84 -5.67 -21.92 -2.41
C LYS A 84 -6.84 -21.33 -3.19
N GLY A 85 -6.55 -20.57 -4.23
CA GLY A 85 -7.56 -19.99 -5.09
C GLY A 85 -6.98 -19.23 -6.27
N VAL A 86 -7.85 -18.55 -7.00
CA VAL A 86 -7.53 -17.71 -8.14
C VAL A 86 -8.22 -16.35 -7.97
N PHE A 87 -7.49 -15.26 -8.21
CA PHE A 87 -8.06 -13.95 -8.48
C PHE A 87 -7.95 -13.65 -9.96
N ILE A 88 -9.08 -13.35 -10.60
CA ILE A 88 -9.15 -12.93 -12.00
C ILE A 88 -9.28 -11.42 -12.04
N TYR A 89 -8.35 -10.74 -12.72
CA TYR A 89 -8.34 -9.29 -12.89
C TYR A 89 -8.69 -8.94 -14.33
N THR A 90 -9.66 -8.05 -14.52
CA THR A 90 -9.95 -7.50 -15.85
C THR A 90 -9.02 -6.34 -16.16
N THR A 91 -8.87 -6.04 -17.45
CA THR A 91 -8.10 -4.90 -17.98
C THR A 91 -8.95 -4.14 -19.00
N CYS A 92 -8.39 -3.11 -19.64
CA CYS A 92 -9.13 -2.29 -20.61
C CYS A 92 -9.78 -3.15 -21.70
N THR A 93 -9.03 -4.07 -22.31
CA THR A 93 -9.51 -4.91 -23.40
C THR A 93 -10.68 -5.79 -22.99
N THR A 94 -10.55 -6.50 -21.86
CA THR A 94 -11.58 -7.46 -21.40
C THR A 94 -12.82 -6.77 -20.88
N GLY A 95 -12.67 -5.59 -20.28
CA GLY A 95 -13.80 -4.73 -19.93
C GLY A 95 -14.57 -4.21 -21.15
N LEU A 96 -13.87 -3.83 -22.23
CA LEU A 96 -14.49 -3.27 -23.42
C LEU A 96 -15.25 -4.31 -24.26
N ILE A 97 -14.71 -5.52 -24.39
CA ILE A 97 -15.37 -6.59 -25.15
C ILE A 97 -16.48 -7.31 -24.37
N GLY A 98 -16.65 -6.96 -23.09
CA GLY A 98 -17.74 -7.47 -22.26
C GLY A 98 -17.58 -8.93 -21.82
N ASP A 99 -16.35 -9.39 -21.57
CA ASP A 99 -16.10 -10.75 -21.09
C ASP A 99 -16.68 -10.95 -19.68
N ASP A 100 -17.60 -11.90 -19.52
CA ASP A 100 -18.20 -12.25 -18.21
C ASP A 100 -17.26 -13.16 -17.39
N VAL A 101 -16.33 -12.52 -16.69
CA VAL A 101 -15.34 -13.21 -15.86
C VAL A 101 -15.97 -13.88 -14.63
N ARG A 102 -17.14 -13.44 -14.17
CA ARG A 102 -17.84 -14.07 -13.03
C ARG A 102 -18.43 -15.42 -13.43
N ALA A 103 -19.01 -15.53 -14.63
CA ALA A 103 -19.48 -16.81 -15.14
C ALA A 103 -18.33 -17.80 -15.29
N VAL A 104 -17.16 -17.35 -15.78
CA VAL A 104 -15.95 -18.19 -15.86
C VAL A 104 -15.47 -18.61 -14.48
N ALA A 105 -15.42 -17.68 -13.51
CA ALA A 105 -15.02 -17.97 -12.13
C ALA A 105 -15.86 -19.08 -11.49
N LYS A 106 -17.20 -19.02 -11.62
CA LYS A 106 -18.12 -20.06 -11.12
C LYS A 106 -17.86 -21.42 -11.76
N ARG A 107 -17.59 -21.47 -13.07
CA ARG A 107 -17.26 -22.74 -13.75
C ARG A 107 -15.95 -23.34 -13.26
N ILE A 108 -14.93 -22.51 -13.03
CA ILE A 108 -13.64 -22.96 -12.48
C ILE A 108 -13.83 -23.49 -11.05
N GLU A 109 -14.58 -22.78 -10.19
CA GLU A 109 -14.90 -23.22 -8.83
C GLU A 109 -15.60 -24.58 -8.86
N MET A 110 -16.63 -24.77 -9.71
CA MET A 110 -17.32 -26.07 -9.86
C MET A 110 -16.40 -27.20 -10.33
N LYS A 111 -15.48 -26.93 -11.25
CA LYS A 111 -14.58 -27.95 -11.82
C LYS A 111 -13.43 -28.34 -10.89
N THR A 112 -12.99 -27.41 -10.03
CA THR A 112 -11.71 -27.57 -9.30
C THR A 112 -11.86 -27.55 -7.78
N GLY A 113 -13.00 -27.07 -7.26
CA GLY A 113 -13.21 -26.82 -5.83
C GLY A 113 -12.35 -25.68 -5.25
N LYS A 114 -11.55 -24.99 -6.08
CA LYS A 114 -10.72 -23.84 -5.66
C LYS A 114 -11.59 -22.60 -5.52
N LEU A 115 -11.24 -21.73 -4.57
CA LEU A 115 -11.88 -20.42 -4.43
C LEU A 115 -11.52 -19.55 -5.63
N VAL A 116 -12.51 -18.95 -6.30
CA VAL A 116 -12.25 -18.07 -7.44
C VAL A 116 -12.92 -16.72 -7.22
N PHE A 117 -12.12 -15.67 -7.13
CA PHE A 117 -12.55 -14.30 -6.98
C PHE A 117 -12.32 -13.52 -8.27
N THR A 118 -13.13 -12.50 -8.48
CA THR A 118 -13.02 -11.56 -9.59
C THR A 118 -12.77 -10.15 -9.06
N ALA A 119 -11.97 -9.41 -9.80
CA ALA A 119 -11.70 -7.99 -9.57
C ALA A 119 -11.82 -7.26 -10.91
N GLU A 120 -13.04 -6.81 -11.17
CA GLU A 120 -13.46 -6.14 -12.39
C GLU A 120 -13.20 -4.64 -12.26
N SER A 121 -12.03 -4.20 -12.68
CA SER A 121 -11.65 -2.78 -12.68
C SER A 121 -10.74 -2.46 -13.88
N PRO A 122 -11.30 -2.47 -15.12
CA PRO A 122 -10.56 -2.10 -16.33
C PRO A 122 -9.81 -0.77 -16.13
N GLY A 123 -8.60 -0.63 -16.68
CA GLY A 123 -7.76 0.55 -16.45
C GLY A 123 -8.34 1.88 -16.96
N CYS A 124 -9.29 1.82 -17.88
CA CYS A 124 -10.08 2.97 -18.34
C CYS A 124 -11.22 3.36 -17.38
N SER A 125 -11.39 2.65 -16.25
CA SER A 125 -12.44 2.92 -15.28
C SER A 125 -12.02 4.02 -14.31
N GLY A 126 -12.85 5.06 -14.22
CA GLY A 126 -12.56 6.21 -13.36
C GLY A 126 -11.35 6.99 -13.86
N VAL A 127 -10.69 7.71 -12.95
CA VAL A 127 -9.64 8.68 -13.29
C VAL A 127 -8.26 8.34 -12.72
N SER A 128 -8.18 7.32 -11.85
CA SER A 128 -6.94 6.96 -11.15
C SER A 128 -7.04 5.60 -10.44
N GLN A 129 -5.96 5.22 -9.76
CA GLN A 129 -5.89 4.03 -8.89
C GLN A 129 -7.00 3.98 -7.83
N SER A 130 -7.55 5.15 -7.44
CA SER A 130 -8.64 5.23 -6.45
C SER A 130 -9.88 4.44 -6.87
N LYS A 131 -10.23 4.43 -8.17
CA LYS A 131 -11.37 3.64 -8.66
C LYS A 131 -11.14 2.14 -8.46
N GLY A 132 -9.94 1.66 -8.80
CA GLY A 132 -9.57 0.26 -8.56
C GLY A 132 -9.53 -0.13 -7.09
N HIS A 133 -9.25 0.81 -6.18
CA HIS A 133 -9.43 0.58 -4.75
C HIS A 133 -10.92 0.33 -4.43
N HIS A 134 -11.79 1.27 -4.80
CA HIS A 134 -13.23 1.16 -4.51
C HIS A 134 -13.84 -0.12 -5.09
N ASP A 135 -13.53 -0.44 -6.34
CA ASP A 135 -14.03 -1.64 -7.03
C ASP A 135 -13.58 -2.92 -6.35
N PHE A 136 -12.28 -3.03 -6.05
CA PHE A 136 -11.76 -4.22 -5.37
C PHE A 136 -12.42 -4.42 -4.00
N ASN A 137 -12.52 -3.37 -3.18
CA ASN A 137 -13.13 -3.48 -1.85
C ASN A 137 -14.59 -3.93 -1.94
N THR A 138 -15.35 -3.32 -2.84
CA THR A 138 -16.80 -3.61 -3.02
C THR A 138 -17.03 -5.01 -3.53
N GLN A 139 -16.29 -5.42 -4.56
CA GLN A 139 -16.42 -6.73 -5.15
C GLN A 139 -15.91 -7.82 -4.22
N PHE A 140 -14.79 -7.59 -3.55
CA PHE A 140 -14.26 -8.54 -2.57
C PHE A 140 -15.26 -8.72 -1.44
N TYR A 141 -15.72 -7.65 -0.78
CA TYR A 141 -16.73 -7.72 0.28
C TYR A 141 -17.97 -8.55 -0.11
N ARG A 142 -18.57 -8.26 -1.28
CA ARG A 142 -19.74 -8.99 -1.79
C ARG A 142 -19.45 -10.48 -1.99
N GLN A 143 -18.30 -10.81 -2.59
CA GLN A 143 -17.89 -12.19 -2.84
C GLN A 143 -17.57 -12.95 -1.54
N ILE A 144 -16.96 -12.30 -0.54
CA ILE A 144 -16.71 -12.94 0.77
C ILE A 144 -18.04 -13.21 1.47
N ARG A 145 -18.99 -12.27 1.43
CA ARG A 145 -20.32 -12.44 2.03
C ARG A 145 -21.06 -13.63 1.43
N GLU A 146 -21.17 -13.67 0.10
CA GLU A 146 -21.76 -14.79 -0.64
C GLU A 146 -21.05 -16.11 -0.33
N LEU A 147 -19.72 -16.11 -0.29
CA LEU A 147 -18.93 -17.30 0.02
C LEU A 147 -19.19 -17.81 1.44
N ARG A 148 -19.25 -16.94 2.45
CA ARG A 148 -19.51 -17.31 3.85
C ARG A 148 -20.94 -17.81 4.08
N GLU A 149 -21.89 -17.40 3.25
CA GLU A 149 -23.25 -17.96 3.25
C GLU A 149 -23.27 -19.37 2.67
N ARG A 150 -22.60 -19.59 1.53
CA ARG A 150 -22.51 -20.91 0.88
C ARG A 150 -21.63 -21.90 1.63
N ARG A 151 -20.60 -21.40 2.33
CA ARG A 151 -19.56 -22.18 3.02
C ARG A 151 -19.34 -21.69 4.45
N PRO A 152 -20.28 -21.96 5.38
CA PRO A 152 -20.18 -21.52 6.77
C PRO A 152 -18.94 -22.04 7.52
N GLU A 153 -18.35 -23.14 7.07
CA GLU A 153 -17.14 -23.74 7.64
C GLU A 153 -15.87 -22.89 7.46
N LEU A 154 -15.92 -21.88 6.59
CA LEU A 154 -14.82 -20.92 6.39
C LEU A 154 -14.82 -19.79 7.43
N LYS A 155 -15.89 -19.66 8.22
CA LYS A 155 -15.97 -18.73 9.35
C LYS A 155 -15.11 -19.25 10.49
N MET A 156 -14.66 -18.36 11.38
CA MET A 156 -14.05 -18.81 12.63
C MET A 156 -15.09 -19.56 13.49
N SER A 157 -14.69 -20.70 14.06
CA SER A 157 -15.48 -21.38 15.08
C SER A 157 -15.56 -20.53 16.36
N GLU A 158 -16.52 -20.80 17.25
CA GLU A 158 -16.63 -20.07 18.52
C GLU A 158 -15.42 -20.34 19.43
N GLU A 159 -14.81 -21.53 19.33
CA GLU A 159 -13.60 -21.89 20.07
C GLU A 159 -12.34 -21.17 19.53
N GLU A 160 -12.31 -20.85 18.23
CA GLU A 160 -11.22 -20.07 17.62
C GLU A 160 -11.29 -18.57 17.94
N LYS A 161 -12.47 -18.06 18.31
CA LYS A 161 -12.70 -16.63 18.57
C LYS A 161 -12.18 -16.23 19.94
N THR A 162 -11.59 -15.05 20.01
CA THR A 162 -11.16 -14.42 21.27
C THR A 162 -11.78 -13.03 21.41
N PRO A 163 -11.90 -12.50 22.64
CA PRO A 163 -12.41 -11.14 22.84
C PRO A 163 -11.45 -10.05 22.34
N TYR A 164 -10.21 -10.40 21.95
CA TYR A 164 -9.17 -9.44 21.56
C TYR A 164 -8.76 -9.55 20.08
N ASP A 165 -9.64 -10.10 19.25
CA ASP A 165 -9.37 -10.33 17.82
C ASP A 165 -9.50 -9.02 17.01
N ILE A 166 -8.46 -8.69 16.24
CA ILE A 166 -8.45 -7.53 15.35
C ILE A 166 -8.09 -7.88 13.91
N CYS A 167 -8.52 -7.01 12.99
CA CYS A 167 -8.03 -6.98 11.61
C CYS A 167 -7.29 -5.66 11.35
N LEU A 168 -6.06 -5.74 10.80
CA LEU A 168 -5.37 -4.55 10.30
C LEU A 168 -5.80 -4.30 8.84
N ILE A 169 -6.42 -3.16 8.56
CA ILE A 169 -6.96 -2.83 7.24
C ILE A 169 -6.10 -1.77 6.55
N GLY A 170 -5.77 -2.01 5.28
CA GLY A 170 -4.98 -1.08 4.48
C GLY A 170 -3.48 -1.12 4.80
N GLU A 171 -2.99 -2.22 5.38
CA GLU A 171 -1.56 -2.50 5.50
C GLU A 171 -1.17 -3.54 4.44
N TYR A 172 -0.15 -3.22 3.65
CA TYR A 172 0.23 -4.01 2.46
C TYR A 172 1.57 -4.72 2.59
N ASN A 173 2.16 -4.71 3.78
CA ASN A 173 3.47 -5.24 4.10
C ASN A 173 4.57 -4.70 3.17
N MET A 174 4.57 -3.39 2.98
CA MET A 174 5.57 -2.74 2.14
C MET A 174 6.94 -2.90 2.80
N ASP A 175 7.82 -3.62 2.11
CA ASP A 175 9.18 -3.89 2.55
C ASP A 175 9.31 -4.36 4.02
N TRP A 176 8.42 -5.27 4.42
CA TRP A 176 8.32 -5.84 5.77
C TRP A 176 7.73 -4.94 6.87
N ASP A 177 6.93 -3.94 6.53
CA ASP A 177 6.23 -3.11 7.53
C ASP A 177 5.50 -3.95 8.60
N LEU A 178 4.89 -5.09 8.24
CA LEU A 178 4.23 -5.96 9.22
C LEU A 178 5.17 -6.64 10.21
N LYS A 179 6.45 -6.87 9.85
CA LYS A 179 7.43 -7.39 10.82
C LYS A 179 7.70 -6.39 11.94
N ALA A 180 7.53 -5.10 11.67
CA ALA A 180 7.64 -4.05 12.68
C ALA A 180 6.31 -3.80 13.41
N ILE A 181 5.18 -3.89 12.71
CA ILE A 181 3.86 -3.54 13.26
C ILE A 181 3.25 -4.67 14.10
N ARG A 182 3.12 -5.87 13.53
CA ARG A 182 2.33 -6.97 14.13
C ARG A 182 2.76 -7.28 15.57
N PRO A 183 4.07 -7.40 15.89
CA PRO A 183 4.50 -7.69 17.25
C PRO A 183 4.09 -6.60 18.27
N LEU A 184 3.93 -5.34 17.85
CA LEU A 184 3.51 -4.27 18.75
C LEU A 184 2.07 -4.50 19.24
N PHE A 185 1.17 -4.85 18.31
CA PHE A 185 -0.22 -5.18 18.63
C PHE A 185 -0.32 -6.48 19.46
N GLU A 186 0.45 -7.50 19.11
CA GLU A 186 0.45 -8.75 19.87
C GLU A 186 1.00 -8.57 21.30
N LYS A 187 2.00 -7.71 21.50
CA LYS A 187 2.54 -7.37 22.83
C LYS A 187 1.54 -6.62 23.72
N ILE A 188 0.66 -5.77 23.18
CA ILE A 188 -0.39 -5.13 24.01
C ILE A 188 -1.47 -6.13 24.45
N GLY A 189 -1.54 -7.29 23.79
CA GLY A 189 -2.44 -8.38 24.15
C GLY A 189 -3.60 -8.61 23.17
N VAL A 190 -3.61 -7.95 22.00
CA VAL A 190 -4.58 -8.24 20.94
C VAL A 190 -4.05 -9.28 19.96
N ARG A 191 -4.95 -10.04 19.34
CA ARG A 191 -4.60 -11.01 18.31
C ARG A 191 -4.91 -10.45 16.94
N VAL A 192 -3.88 -10.28 16.11
CA VAL A 192 -4.06 -9.88 14.70
C VAL A 192 -4.47 -11.11 13.88
N VAL A 193 -5.78 -11.32 13.75
CA VAL A 193 -6.37 -12.46 13.02
C VAL A 193 -6.01 -12.38 11.55
N THR A 194 -6.15 -11.19 10.95
CA THR A 194 -5.85 -10.99 9.54
C THR A 194 -5.43 -9.56 9.21
N VAL A 195 -4.69 -9.42 8.12
CA VAL A 195 -4.26 -8.14 7.54
C VAL A 195 -4.79 -8.02 6.12
N PHE A 196 -5.60 -6.99 5.87
CA PHE A 196 -6.08 -6.65 4.53
C PHE A 196 -5.10 -5.67 3.86
N THR A 197 -4.17 -6.09 3.00
CA THR A 197 -3.96 -7.45 2.44
C THR A 197 -2.51 -7.94 2.49
N GLY A 198 -1.61 -7.19 3.11
CA GLY A 198 -0.17 -7.47 3.09
C GLY A 198 0.20 -8.80 3.73
N ASN A 199 0.98 -9.63 3.02
CA ASN A 199 1.45 -10.93 3.50
C ASN A 199 0.34 -11.85 4.03
N GLU A 200 -0.82 -11.82 3.38
CA GLU A 200 -1.98 -12.53 3.88
C GLU A 200 -2.36 -13.74 3.02
N ARG A 201 -3.07 -14.68 3.63
CA ARG A 201 -3.69 -15.83 3.00
C ARG A 201 -5.18 -15.60 2.77
N ILE A 202 -5.70 -16.15 1.68
CA ILE A 202 -7.11 -15.96 1.34
C ILE A 202 -8.06 -16.50 2.42
N GLU A 203 -7.70 -17.60 3.08
CA GLU A 203 -8.48 -18.18 4.17
C GLU A 203 -8.64 -17.22 5.37
N ASN A 204 -7.61 -16.44 5.69
CA ASN A 204 -7.62 -15.48 6.78
C ASN A 204 -8.44 -14.25 6.41
N LEU A 205 -8.34 -13.79 5.15
CA LEU A 205 -9.14 -12.66 4.67
C LEU A 205 -10.64 -12.94 4.71
N ILE A 206 -11.06 -14.20 4.54
CA ILE A 206 -12.47 -14.59 4.64
C ILE A 206 -12.97 -14.43 6.09
N LYS A 207 -12.08 -14.51 7.08
CA LYS A 207 -12.35 -14.33 8.51
C LYS A 207 -12.36 -12.86 8.95
N MET A 208 -12.15 -11.89 8.05
CA MET A 208 -12.21 -10.46 8.40
C MET A 208 -13.49 -10.09 9.17
N PRO A 209 -14.70 -10.58 8.83
CA PRO A 209 -15.91 -10.23 9.56
C PRO A 209 -16.20 -11.20 10.73
N ASP A 210 -15.18 -11.80 11.33
CA ASP A 210 -15.26 -12.54 12.61
C ASP A 210 -14.51 -11.84 13.76
N VAL A 211 -13.75 -10.77 13.46
CA VAL A 211 -12.97 -10.01 14.46
C VAL A 211 -13.84 -9.08 15.31
N LYS A 212 -13.27 -8.50 16.37
CA LYS A 212 -13.93 -7.52 17.25
C LYS A 212 -13.69 -6.06 16.85
N LEU A 213 -12.55 -5.78 16.21
CA LEU A 213 -12.19 -4.44 15.79
C LEU A 213 -11.39 -4.43 14.49
N ASN A 214 -11.73 -3.51 13.59
CA ASN A 214 -10.94 -3.18 12.42
C ASN A 214 -10.04 -1.96 12.69
N VAL A 215 -8.75 -2.07 12.42
CA VAL A 215 -7.76 -1.00 12.61
C VAL A 215 -7.27 -0.51 11.25
N VAL A 216 -7.78 0.63 10.80
CA VAL A 216 -7.61 1.13 9.42
C VAL A 216 -6.41 2.08 9.32
N HIS A 217 -5.37 1.63 8.62
CA HIS A 217 -4.17 2.41 8.36
C HIS A 217 -4.28 3.25 7.07
N CYS A 218 -4.53 2.60 5.93
CA CYS A 218 -4.60 3.28 4.63
C CYS A 218 -6.05 3.62 4.27
N GLN A 219 -6.48 4.81 4.71
CA GLN A 219 -7.86 5.28 4.61
C GLN A 219 -8.35 5.40 3.16
N ARG A 220 -7.58 6.04 2.26
CA ARG A 220 -7.98 6.23 0.85
C ARG A 220 -8.30 4.93 0.10
N SER A 221 -7.60 3.84 0.39
CA SER A 221 -7.70 2.60 -0.40
C SER A 221 -8.56 1.52 0.24
N ALA A 222 -8.75 1.53 1.56
CA ALA A 222 -9.33 0.40 2.28
C ALA A 222 -10.43 0.79 3.28
N GLU A 223 -10.74 2.08 3.43
CA GLU A 223 -11.84 2.49 4.30
C GLU A 223 -13.21 2.04 3.77
N TYR A 224 -13.36 1.87 2.45
CA TYR A 224 -14.57 1.31 1.84
C TYR A 224 -14.98 -0.04 2.47
N ILE A 225 -14.04 -1.01 2.56
CA ILE A 225 -14.37 -2.33 3.13
C ILE A 225 -14.62 -2.25 4.63
N ALA A 226 -13.94 -1.36 5.35
CA ALA A 226 -14.18 -1.14 6.78
C ALA A 226 -15.62 -0.66 7.04
N HIS A 227 -16.12 0.29 6.25
CA HIS A 227 -17.52 0.72 6.30
C HIS A 227 -18.49 -0.42 5.97
N MET A 228 -18.26 -1.15 4.87
CA MET A 228 -19.12 -2.27 4.50
C MET A 228 -19.17 -3.38 5.55
N ILE A 229 -18.03 -3.66 6.21
CA ILE A 229 -17.98 -4.64 7.30
C ILE A 229 -18.71 -4.11 8.54
N LYS A 230 -18.56 -2.83 8.88
CA LYS A 230 -19.32 -2.21 9.97
C LYS A 230 -20.83 -2.31 9.72
N ASP A 231 -21.29 -1.90 8.55
CA ASP A 231 -22.72 -1.85 8.24
C ASP A 231 -23.34 -3.26 8.07
N GLY A 232 -22.56 -4.21 7.56
CA GLY A 232 -23.05 -5.57 7.28
C GLY A 232 -22.87 -6.58 8.40
N PHE A 233 -21.92 -6.36 9.31
CA PHE A 233 -21.56 -7.31 10.37
C PHE A 233 -21.46 -6.68 11.76
N ASP A 234 -21.73 -5.37 11.91
CA ASP A 234 -21.64 -4.61 13.16
C ASP A 234 -20.26 -4.66 13.83
N ILE A 235 -19.19 -4.71 13.02
CA ILE A 235 -17.81 -4.70 13.52
C ILE A 235 -17.24 -3.29 13.37
N PRO A 236 -16.95 -2.57 14.47
CA PRO A 236 -16.47 -1.20 14.41
C PRO A 236 -15.07 -1.11 13.81
N PHE A 237 -14.69 0.12 13.44
CA PHE A 237 -13.33 0.41 13.03
C PHE A 237 -12.79 1.70 13.62
N ILE A 238 -11.48 1.77 13.79
CA ILE A 238 -10.75 2.98 14.17
C ILE A 238 -9.77 3.38 13.06
N ARG A 239 -9.56 4.69 12.90
CA ARG A 239 -8.58 5.26 11.98
C ARG A 239 -7.25 5.48 12.70
N VAL A 240 -6.17 4.96 12.14
CA VAL A 240 -4.83 5.07 12.71
C VAL A 240 -3.78 5.43 11.66
N SER A 241 -2.60 5.82 12.14
CA SER A 241 -1.37 5.85 11.36
C SER A 241 -0.32 4.99 12.04
N LEU A 242 0.42 4.22 11.26
CA LEU A 242 1.47 3.33 11.74
C LEU A 242 2.86 3.86 11.34
N TYR A 243 2.95 5.14 11.01
CA TYR A 243 4.20 5.82 10.67
C TYR A 243 4.56 6.81 11.78
N GLY A 244 5.84 6.87 12.15
CA GLY A 244 6.34 7.78 13.18
C GLY A 244 6.11 7.26 14.60
N ILE A 245 6.74 7.89 15.59
CA ILE A 245 6.66 7.45 16.99
C ILE A 245 5.29 7.81 17.54
N GLN A 246 4.90 9.08 17.40
CA GLN A 246 3.68 9.59 18.02
C GLN A 246 2.44 8.91 17.46
N GLN A 247 2.35 8.77 16.14
CA GLN A 247 1.15 8.20 15.54
C GLN A 247 1.06 6.69 15.75
N THR A 248 2.19 5.97 15.76
CA THR A 248 2.20 4.53 16.11
C THR A 248 1.78 4.34 17.58
N ALA A 249 2.31 5.15 18.50
CA ALA A 249 1.90 5.11 19.90
C ALA A 249 0.39 5.38 20.06
N GLU A 250 -0.14 6.36 19.34
CA GLU A 250 -1.57 6.67 19.31
C GLU A 250 -2.41 5.52 18.74
N ALA A 251 -1.92 4.82 17.70
CA ALA A 251 -2.59 3.64 17.16
C ALA A 251 -2.70 2.52 18.22
N LEU A 252 -1.64 2.29 18.98
CA LEU A 252 -1.63 1.31 20.08
C LEU A 252 -2.58 1.73 21.21
N ARG A 253 -2.56 3.01 21.61
CA ARG A 253 -3.48 3.56 22.62
C ARG A 253 -4.93 3.41 22.24
N LYS A 254 -5.31 3.84 21.03
CA LYS A 254 -6.71 3.72 20.55
C LYS A 254 -7.18 2.27 20.50
N THR A 255 -6.30 1.36 20.08
CA THR A 255 -6.63 -0.07 20.02
C THR A 255 -6.77 -0.64 21.42
N ALA A 256 -5.86 -0.30 22.33
CA ALA A 256 -5.90 -0.76 23.71
C ALA A 256 -7.11 -0.22 24.47
N ALA A 257 -7.47 1.05 24.27
CA ALA A 257 -8.65 1.67 24.88
C ALA A 257 -9.97 0.97 24.51
N PHE A 258 -10.06 0.42 23.29
CA PHE A 258 -11.23 -0.37 22.89
C PHE A 258 -11.39 -1.66 23.71
N PHE A 259 -10.28 -2.24 24.19
CA PHE A 259 -10.25 -3.53 24.88
C PHE A 259 -9.93 -3.43 26.39
N GLY A 260 -9.73 -2.23 26.94
CA GLY A 260 -9.30 -2.04 28.33
C GLY A 260 -7.86 -2.51 28.61
N LEU A 261 -6.94 -2.30 27.65
CA LEU A 261 -5.54 -2.74 27.71
C LEU A 261 -4.54 -1.57 27.82
N GLU A 262 -4.97 -0.40 28.29
CA GLU A 262 -4.22 0.87 28.23
C GLU A 262 -2.87 0.78 28.95
N GLU A 263 -2.83 0.16 30.14
CA GLU A 263 -1.58 -0.03 30.89
C GLU A 263 -0.54 -0.84 30.09
N ARG A 264 -0.99 -1.89 29.38
CA ARG A 264 -0.11 -2.68 28.53
C ARG A 264 0.39 -1.88 27.33
N ALA A 265 -0.45 -1.04 26.75
CA ALA A 265 -0.05 -0.15 25.66
C ALA A 265 1.05 0.82 26.11
N GLU A 266 0.88 1.51 27.24
CA GLU A 266 1.91 2.44 27.73
C GLU A 266 3.22 1.73 28.03
N LYS A 267 3.17 0.52 28.61
CA LYS A 267 4.38 -0.28 28.82
C LYS A 267 5.11 -0.60 27.51
N VAL A 268 4.40 -1.10 26.50
CA VAL A 268 4.97 -1.41 25.19
C VAL A 268 5.52 -0.15 24.52
N ILE A 269 4.80 0.97 24.58
CA ILE A 269 5.24 2.25 24.02
C ILE A 269 6.54 2.73 24.67
N ALA A 270 6.62 2.68 26.01
CA ALA A 270 7.81 3.09 26.75
C ALA A 270 9.04 2.22 26.41
N GLU A 271 8.87 0.90 26.36
CA GLU A 271 9.93 -0.05 25.99
C GLU A 271 10.43 0.20 24.55
N GLU A 272 9.52 0.38 23.60
CA GLU A 272 9.85 0.58 22.19
C GLU A 272 10.48 1.95 21.94
N LEU A 273 10.02 3.00 22.64
CA LEU A 273 10.62 4.33 22.60
C LEU A 273 12.05 4.30 23.13
N ALA A 274 12.27 3.71 24.31
CA ALA A 274 13.59 3.60 24.91
C ALA A 274 14.58 2.85 23.99
N ARG A 275 14.10 1.84 23.26
CA ARG A 275 14.89 1.08 22.29
C ARG A 275 15.39 1.91 21.12
N VAL A 276 14.59 2.86 20.62
CA VAL A 276 14.89 3.61 19.40
C VAL A 276 15.46 5.00 19.64
N GLU A 277 15.27 5.57 20.84
CA GLU A 277 15.54 6.99 21.11
C GLU A 277 16.99 7.40 20.82
N LYS A 278 17.99 6.59 21.21
CA LYS A 278 19.41 6.91 20.96
C LYS A 278 19.69 7.05 19.45
N SER A 279 19.19 6.12 18.64
CA SER A 279 19.38 6.15 17.19
C SER A 279 18.59 7.28 16.53
N LEU A 280 17.37 7.52 17.01
CA LEU A 280 16.50 8.57 16.47
C LEU A 280 17.02 9.97 16.78
N SER A 281 17.53 10.18 18.01
CA SER A 281 18.18 11.42 18.44
C SER A 281 19.33 11.83 17.51
N PHE A 282 20.19 10.89 17.11
CA PHE A 282 21.26 11.17 16.13
C PHE A 282 20.70 11.72 14.82
N TYR A 283 19.64 11.10 14.27
CA TYR A 283 19.07 11.58 13.01
C TYR A 283 18.33 12.91 13.17
N ARG A 284 17.57 13.12 14.26
CA ARG A 284 16.93 14.40 14.55
C ARG A 284 17.94 15.54 14.54
N GLU A 285 19.09 15.36 15.19
CA GLU A 285 20.16 16.36 15.20
C GLU A 285 20.63 16.72 13.77
N LYS A 286 20.81 15.72 12.91
CA LYS A 286 21.30 15.92 11.53
C LYS A 286 20.23 16.44 10.57
N LEU A 287 18.96 16.12 10.79
CA LEU A 287 17.87 16.46 9.89
C LEU A 287 17.15 17.75 10.28
N LYS A 288 17.41 18.29 11.48
CA LYS A 288 16.79 19.51 11.97
C LYS A 288 16.95 20.68 10.99
N GLY A 289 15.84 21.36 10.72
CA GLY A 289 15.76 22.55 9.87
C GLY A 289 15.75 22.26 8.37
N LYS A 290 15.77 21.00 7.94
CA LYS A 290 15.71 20.62 6.52
C LYS A 290 14.30 20.75 5.96
N ARG A 291 14.20 21.25 4.74
CA ARG A 291 12.96 21.45 3.98
C ARG A 291 12.64 20.22 3.14
N VAL A 292 11.38 19.78 3.13
CA VAL A 292 10.97 18.55 2.43
C VAL A 292 9.74 18.82 1.56
N ALA A 293 9.79 18.36 0.31
CA ALA A 293 8.61 18.21 -0.53
C ALA A 293 8.16 16.74 -0.53
N ILE A 294 6.85 16.50 -0.58
CA ILE A 294 6.26 15.16 -0.55
C ILE A 294 5.30 14.98 -1.72
N TYR A 295 5.59 14.05 -2.63
CA TYR A 295 4.68 13.65 -3.71
C TYR A 295 4.48 12.14 -3.73
N VAL A 296 3.25 11.69 -3.49
CA VAL A 296 2.92 10.26 -3.47
C VAL A 296 1.48 10.07 -3.97
N GLY A 297 0.88 8.89 -3.72
CA GLY A 297 -0.50 8.62 -4.12
C GLY A 297 -1.55 9.50 -3.44
N GLY A 298 -1.71 9.32 -2.13
CA GLY A 298 -2.66 10.11 -1.33
C GLY A 298 -2.36 9.97 0.16
N PRO A 299 -2.56 8.79 0.76
CA PRO A 299 -2.53 8.67 2.22
C PRO A 299 -1.16 8.92 2.84
N ARG A 300 -0.07 8.56 2.13
CA ARG A 300 1.29 8.78 2.64
C ARG A 300 1.66 10.25 2.77
N VAL A 301 1.06 11.13 1.97
CA VAL A 301 1.34 12.57 2.03
C VAL A 301 0.97 13.10 3.42
N TRP A 302 -0.30 12.97 3.82
CA TRP A 302 -0.73 13.43 5.14
C TRP A 302 -0.22 12.56 6.31
N HIS A 303 0.05 11.26 6.09
CA HIS A 303 0.69 10.43 7.11
C HIS A 303 2.09 10.94 7.47
N TRP A 304 2.87 11.35 6.48
CA TRP A 304 4.30 11.64 6.66
C TRP A 304 4.61 13.08 7.04
N ILE A 305 3.66 14.01 6.93
CA ILE A 305 3.82 15.38 7.44
C ILE A 305 4.26 15.37 8.92
N LYS A 306 3.57 14.58 9.76
CA LYS A 306 3.92 14.46 11.18
C LYS A 306 5.26 13.76 11.42
N LEU A 307 5.67 12.83 10.55
CA LEU A 307 7.00 12.23 10.65
C LEU A 307 8.11 13.25 10.37
N MET A 308 7.90 14.12 9.39
CA MET A 308 8.86 15.19 9.10
C MET A 308 9.02 16.10 10.30
N GLU A 309 7.90 16.50 10.91
CA GLU A 309 7.89 17.29 12.15
C GLU A 309 8.64 16.58 13.30
N GLU A 310 8.40 15.28 13.50
CA GLU A 310 9.10 14.46 14.51
C GLU A 310 10.63 14.33 14.27
N LEU A 311 11.09 14.54 13.03
CA LEU A 311 12.51 14.60 12.65
C LEU A 311 13.10 16.02 12.70
N GLY A 312 12.29 17.02 13.05
CA GLY A 312 12.69 18.43 13.03
C GLY A 312 12.79 19.03 11.62
N MET A 313 12.16 18.40 10.63
CA MET A 313 12.11 18.86 9.23
C MET A 313 10.82 19.62 8.97
N THR A 314 10.85 20.54 8.00
CA THR A 314 9.69 21.34 7.60
C THR A 314 9.18 20.88 6.24
N VAL A 315 7.91 20.51 6.17
CA VAL A 315 7.26 20.25 4.88
C VAL A 315 6.95 21.59 4.20
N VAL A 316 7.38 21.74 2.94
CA VAL A 316 7.23 22.98 2.17
C VAL A 316 6.29 22.83 0.98
N ALA A 317 6.15 21.59 0.48
CA ALA A 317 5.22 21.27 -0.58
C ALA A 317 4.66 19.86 -0.44
N CYS A 318 3.40 19.70 -0.82
CA CYS A 318 2.70 18.43 -0.87
C CYS A 318 2.05 18.26 -2.25
N ALA A 319 2.11 17.06 -2.80
CA ALA A 319 1.36 16.70 -3.97
C ALA A 319 0.77 15.29 -3.83
N CYS A 320 -0.40 15.06 -4.41
CA CYS A 320 -1.06 13.76 -4.42
C CYS A 320 -1.43 13.35 -5.84
N THR A 321 -1.29 12.08 -6.20
CA THR A 321 -1.73 11.57 -7.52
C THR A 321 -3.24 11.29 -7.57
N PHE A 322 -3.85 10.86 -6.47
CA PHE A 322 -5.24 10.35 -6.47
C PHE A 322 -5.99 10.56 -5.14
N ALA A 323 -5.58 11.55 -4.36
CA ALA A 323 -6.27 11.93 -3.13
C ALA A 323 -7.71 12.38 -3.40
N HIS A 324 -8.58 12.26 -2.40
CA HIS A 324 -9.89 12.90 -2.42
C HIS A 324 -9.91 14.08 -1.43
N GLU A 325 -10.99 14.84 -1.42
CA GLU A 325 -11.19 16.00 -0.52
C GLU A 325 -10.86 15.68 0.95
N ASP A 326 -11.28 14.51 1.46
CA ASP A 326 -11.00 14.09 2.84
C ASP A 326 -9.51 13.86 3.13
N ASP A 327 -8.71 13.53 2.10
CA ASP A 327 -7.25 13.46 2.23
C ASP A 327 -6.64 14.88 2.29
N TYR A 328 -7.18 15.83 1.52
CA TYR A 328 -6.76 17.23 1.55
C TYR A 328 -7.10 17.93 2.86
N GLU A 329 -8.26 17.65 3.45
CA GLU A 329 -8.61 18.10 4.80
C GLU A 329 -7.58 17.62 5.83
N LYS A 330 -7.12 16.37 5.72
CA LYS A 330 -6.07 15.82 6.59
C LYS A 330 -4.72 16.49 6.34
N ILE A 331 -4.39 16.85 5.09
CA ILE A 331 -3.19 17.65 4.78
C ILE A 331 -3.30 19.01 5.46
N ASN A 332 -4.41 19.74 5.26
CA ASN A 332 -4.63 21.07 5.83
C ASN A 332 -4.56 21.08 7.37
N ALA A 333 -5.10 20.03 8.02
CA ALA A 333 -5.04 19.91 9.48
C ALA A 333 -3.65 19.57 10.04
N ARG A 334 -2.71 19.14 9.20
CA ARG A 334 -1.40 18.62 9.63
C ARG A 334 -0.22 19.45 9.14
N ALA A 335 -0.34 20.04 7.96
CA ALA A 335 0.70 20.85 7.34
C ALA A 335 0.89 22.18 8.08
N PRO A 336 2.13 22.71 8.11
CA PRO A 336 2.35 24.10 8.47
C PRO A 336 1.56 25.08 7.59
N GLU A 337 1.33 26.29 8.10
CA GLU A 337 0.73 27.38 7.31
C GLU A 337 1.61 27.73 6.11
N GLY A 338 0.99 28.03 4.96
CA GLY A 338 1.67 28.45 3.74
C GLY A 338 2.29 27.33 2.91
N VAL A 339 2.01 26.06 3.21
CA VAL A 339 2.46 24.92 2.39
C VAL A 339 1.71 24.86 1.06
N LEU A 340 2.46 24.77 -0.04
CA LEU A 340 1.90 24.54 -1.37
C LEU A 340 1.33 23.11 -1.46
N VAL A 341 0.08 22.97 -1.89
CA VAL A 341 -0.58 21.67 -2.09
C VAL A 341 -1.09 21.58 -3.53
N ILE A 342 -0.69 20.54 -4.27
CA ILE A 342 -1.09 20.33 -5.67
C ILE A 342 -1.77 18.96 -5.85
N ASP A 343 -2.94 18.95 -6.48
CA ASP A 343 -3.61 17.71 -6.91
C ASP A 343 -3.13 17.31 -8.30
N ASN A 344 -2.72 16.05 -8.41
CA ASN A 344 -2.32 15.38 -9.64
C ASN A 344 -1.40 16.21 -10.56
N PRO A 345 -0.24 16.69 -10.05
CA PRO A 345 0.60 17.58 -10.81
C PRO A 345 1.18 16.90 -12.05
N ASN A 346 1.27 17.66 -13.13
CA ASN A 346 2.06 17.29 -14.30
C ASN A 346 3.57 17.54 -14.06
N GLU A 347 4.42 17.12 -15.01
CA GLU A 347 5.87 17.25 -14.88
C GLU A 347 6.36 18.70 -14.73
N PHE A 348 5.75 19.63 -15.47
CA PHE A 348 6.09 21.05 -15.39
C PHE A 348 5.75 21.64 -14.03
N GLU A 349 4.58 21.33 -13.49
CA GLU A 349 4.18 21.76 -12.14
C GLU A 349 5.11 21.19 -11.05
N ILE A 350 5.59 19.95 -11.21
CA ILE A 350 6.58 19.37 -10.30
C ILE A 350 7.90 20.13 -10.39
N GLU A 351 8.40 20.42 -11.60
CA GLU A 351 9.62 21.21 -11.77
C GLU A 351 9.51 22.60 -11.13
N GLU A 352 8.43 23.32 -11.42
CA GLU A 352 8.20 24.67 -10.90
C GLU A 352 8.02 24.67 -9.38
N MET A 353 7.33 23.67 -8.82
CA MET A 353 7.24 23.44 -7.38
C MET A 353 8.64 23.26 -6.78
N LEU A 354 9.50 22.42 -7.39
CA LEU A 354 10.85 22.19 -6.88
C LEU A 354 11.75 23.42 -6.98
N LYS A 355 11.64 24.21 -8.06
CA LYS A 355 12.38 25.48 -8.26
C LYS A 355 11.96 26.57 -7.29
N THR A 356 10.66 26.67 -7.04
CA THR A 356 10.07 27.70 -6.17
C THR A 356 10.31 27.38 -4.71
N GLU A 357 9.99 26.15 -4.29
CA GLU A 357 10.02 25.76 -2.88
C GLU A 357 11.41 25.33 -2.38
N LYS A 358 12.34 25.04 -3.29
CA LYS A 358 13.74 24.66 -3.03
C LYS A 358 13.88 23.69 -1.83
N PRO A 359 13.26 22.51 -1.87
CA PRO A 359 13.37 21.56 -0.77
C PRO A 359 14.79 20.95 -0.72
N ASP A 360 15.29 20.67 0.49
CA ASP A 360 16.52 19.89 0.67
C ASP A 360 16.33 18.41 0.27
N LEU A 361 15.09 17.91 0.33
CA LEU A 361 14.74 16.52 0.03
C LEU A 361 13.38 16.44 -0.66
N PHE A 362 13.28 15.57 -1.66
CA PHE A 362 12.00 15.21 -2.27
C PHE A 362 11.61 13.75 -2.01
N LEU A 363 10.56 13.55 -1.23
CA LEU A 363 9.93 12.26 -0.98
C LEU A 363 9.01 11.93 -2.16
N THR A 364 9.44 11.07 -3.07
CA THR A 364 8.72 10.84 -4.33
C THR A 364 8.78 9.42 -4.90
N GLY A 365 8.09 9.18 -6.01
CA GLY A 365 8.07 7.92 -6.76
C GLY A 365 9.27 7.72 -7.69
N LEU A 366 9.26 6.59 -8.42
CA LEU A 366 10.36 6.24 -9.31
C LEU A 366 10.46 7.15 -10.54
N LYS A 367 9.33 7.66 -11.04
CA LYS A 367 9.32 8.46 -12.28
C LYS A 367 9.93 9.83 -12.03
N GLU A 368 9.55 10.45 -10.92
CA GLU A 368 9.95 11.79 -10.51
C GLU A 368 11.34 11.81 -9.84
N LYS A 369 11.84 10.65 -9.42
CA LYS A 369 13.17 10.48 -8.81
C LYS A 369 14.28 11.07 -9.69
N TYR A 370 14.26 10.80 -10.99
CA TYR A 370 15.40 11.15 -11.85
C TYR A 370 15.45 12.63 -12.22
N ILE A 371 14.28 13.26 -12.40
CA ILE A 371 14.20 14.70 -12.69
C ILE A 371 14.69 15.52 -11.49
N ALA A 372 14.18 15.24 -10.29
CA ALA A 372 14.60 15.94 -9.07
C ALA A 372 16.09 15.75 -8.79
N ARG A 373 16.61 14.53 -8.98
CA ARG A 373 18.04 14.27 -8.85
C ARG A 373 18.87 15.05 -9.85
N LYS A 374 18.45 15.21 -11.10
CA LYS A 374 19.16 16.04 -12.10
C LYS A 374 19.18 17.52 -11.72
N MET A 375 18.16 18.00 -11.01
CA MET A 375 18.09 19.34 -10.42
C MET A 375 18.93 19.50 -9.14
N GLY A 376 19.68 18.45 -8.74
CA GLY A 376 20.51 18.46 -7.54
C GLY A 376 19.73 18.25 -6.24
N ILE A 377 18.46 17.80 -6.32
CA ILE A 377 17.62 17.53 -5.15
C ILE A 377 17.67 16.04 -4.79
N PRO A 378 18.15 15.69 -3.59
CA PRO A 378 18.10 14.33 -3.06
C PRO A 378 16.68 13.77 -3.00
N THR A 379 16.53 12.46 -3.22
CA THR A 379 15.23 11.79 -3.17
C THR A 379 15.26 10.49 -2.39
N VAL A 380 14.17 10.20 -1.68
CA VAL A 380 13.89 8.89 -1.08
C VAL A 380 12.62 8.32 -1.70
N ASN A 381 12.68 7.07 -2.17
CA ASN A 381 11.52 6.41 -2.78
C ASN A 381 10.40 6.22 -1.75
N SER A 382 9.28 6.90 -2.00
CA SER A 382 8.16 7.01 -1.07
C SER A 382 7.07 5.97 -1.31
N HIS A 383 7.20 5.15 -2.37
CA HIS A 383 6.28 4.08 -2.71
C HIS A 383 6.84 2.71 -2.32
N SER A 384 8.03 2.38 -2.82
CA SER A 384 8.68 1.07 -2.64
C SER A 384 9.74 1.08 -1.54
N TYR A 385 9.98 2.23 -0.89
CA TYR A 385 11.07 2.47 0.05
C TYR A 385 12.45 2.30 -0.58
N GLU A 386 13.47 2.86 0.05
CA GLU A 386 14.85 2.53 -0.30
C GLU A 386 15.22 1.19 0.35
N LYS A 387 15.28 1.14 1.69
CA LYS A 387 15.65 -0.09 2.43
C LYS A 387 14.59 -0.65 3.37
N GLY A 388 13.59 0.15 3.77
CA GLY A 388 12.47 -0.26 4.61
C GLY A 388 12.85 -1.03 5.88
N PRO A 389 11.85 -1.63 6.57
CA PRO A 389 10.48 -1.12 6.67
C PRO A 389 10.45 0.30 7.27
N TYR A 390 9.39 1.06 7.03
CA TYR A 390 9.21 2.43 7.54
C TYR A 390 8.12 2.56 8.61
N ALA A 391 7.28 1.53 8.78
CA ALA A 391 6.24 1.56 9.80
C ALA A 391 6.75 1.18 11.22
N GLY A 392 6.06 1.69 12.23
CA GLY A 392 6.34 1.47 13.64
C GLY A 392 7.57 2.23 14.15
N PHE A 393 7.92 1.99 15.43
CA PHE A 393 9.02 2.65 16.12
C PHE A 393 10.37 2.46 15.42
N ILE A 394 10.71 1.20 15.10
CA ILE A 394 11.96 0.91 14.38
C ILE A 394 11.93 1.40 12.93
N GLY A 395 10.74 1.42 12.32
CA GLY A 395 10.55 1.96 10.98
C GLY A 395 10.86 3.45 10.90
N MET A 396 10.55 4.22 11.94
CA MET A 396 10.94 5.63 12.04
C MET A 396 12.46 5.81 11.99
N VAL A 397 13.23 4.95 12.66
CA VAL A 397 14.69 4.99 12.61
C VAL A 397 15.21 4.64 11.21
N ASN A 398 14.64 3.61 10.57
CA ASN A 398 15.02 3.21 9.21
C ASN A 398 14.70 4.31 8.19
N PHE A 399 13.56 4.98 8.35
CA PHE A 399 13.16 6.09 7.51
C PHE A 399 14.10 7.27 7.67
N ALA A 400 14.42 7.65 8.91
CA ALA A 400 15.39 8.71 9.21
C ALA A 400 16.80 8.40 8.67
N ARG A 401 17.23 7.14 8.77
CA ARG A 401 18.47 6.64 8.17
C ARG A 401 18.48 6.85 6.65
N ASP A 402 17.41 6.45 5.96
CA ASP A 402 17.35 6.52 4.50
C ASP A 402 17.29 7.98 4.03
N ILE A 403 16.61 8.86 4.76
CA ILE A 403 16.64 10.32 4.54
C ILE A 403 18.05 10.86 4.74
N TYR A 404 18.71 10.52 5.84
CA TYR A 404 20.09 10.95 6.12
C TYR A 404 21.05 10.50 5.02
N GLN A 405 20.96 9.23 4.58
CA GLN A 405 21.78 8.71 3.48
C GLN A 405 21.49 9.43 2.16
N GLY A 406 20.22 9.75 1.90
CA GLY A 406 19.81 10.53 0.74
C GLY A 406 20.43 11.92 0.73
N LEU A 407 20.26 12.67 1.82
CA LEU A 407 20.72 14.06 1.96
C LEU A 407 22.24 14.19 1.98
N TYR A 408 22.93 13.32 2.72
CA TYR A 408 24.37 13.44 2.96
C TYR A 408 25.23 12.57 2.04
N ALA A 409 24.66 12.04 0.95
CA ALA A 409 25.43 11.30 -0.04
C ALA A 409 26.53 12.21 -0.65
N PRO A 410 27.80 11.76 -0.73
CA PRO A 410 28.90 12.59 -1.24
C PRO A 410 28.71 13.09 -2.69
N VAL A 411 27.87 12.41 -3.47
CA VAL A 411 27.58 12.76 -4.87
C VAL A 411 27.10 14.20 -5.04
N TRP A 412 26.37 14.75 -4.05
CA TRP A 412 25.82 16.10 -4.14
C TRP A 412 26.89 17.20 -4.12
N LYS A 413 28.12 16.90 -3.71
CA LYS A 413 29.26 17.84 -3.80
C LYS A 413 29.73 18.08 -5.24
N TYR A 414 29.35 17.20 -6.16
CA TYR A 414 29.78 17.21 -7.55
C TYR A 414 28.66 17.61 -8.52
N GLN A 415 27.52 18.03 -7.99
CA GLN A 415 26.36 18.38 -8.78
C GLN A 415 26.07 19.87 -8.71
N TRP A 416 25.77 20.45 -9.87
CA TRP A 416 25.20 21.78 -10.00
C TRP A 416 23.81 21.77 -9.35
N GLY A 417 23.66 22.42 -8.19
CA GLY A 417 22.39 22.54 -7.47
C GLY A 417 21.37 23.38 -8.22
N ILE A 418 20.15 23.48 -7.68
CA ILE A 418 19.03 24.17 -8.33
C ILE A 418 19.33 25.65 -8.67
N ASP A 419 20.21 26.30 -7.89
CA ASP A 419 20.64 27.68 -8.09
C ASP A 419 21.68 27.87 -9.22
N SER A 420 22.23 26.76 -9.74
CA SER A 420 23.18 26.78 -10.86
C SER A 420 22.56 26.37 -12.20
N ILE A 421 21.24 26.20 -12.24
CA ILE A 421 20.49 26.13 -13.50
C ILE A 421 20.58 27.52 -14.14
N PRO A 422 21.16 27.66 -15.35
CA PRO A 422 21.19 28.95 -16.03
C PRO A 422 19.77 29.48 -16.12
N LYS A 423 19.54 30.71 -15.66
CA LYS A 423 18.31 31.42 -16.03
C LYS A 423 18.33 31.44 -17.55
N LYS A 424 17.34 30.81 -18.19
CA LYS A 424 17.09 31.07 -19.61
C LYS A 424 16.88 32.57 -19.65
N ASP A 425 17.79 33.28 -20.31
CA ASP A 425 17.58 34.69 -20.61
C ASP A 425 16.20 34.76 -21.27
N GLU A 426 15.28 35.48 -20.62
CA GLU A 426 14.10 36.02 -21.29
C GLU A 426 14.66 37.02 -22.31
N GLU A 427 15.20 36.51 -23.42
CA GLU A 427 15.38 37.33 -24.60
C GLU A 427 13.96 37.77 -25.00
N GLU A 428 13.70 39.04 -24.69
CA GLU A 428 12.64 39.85 -25.23
C GLU A 428 12.56 39.61 -26.74
N GLY A 429 11.71 38.67 -27.13
CA GLY A 429 11.23 38.54 -28.49
C GLY A 429 10.29 39.69 -28.78
N SER A 430 10.85 40.91 -28.94
CA SER A 430 10.17 41.98 -29.64
C SER A 430 10.00 41.53 -31.09
N CYS A 431 8.85 40.93 -31.39
CA CYS A 431 8.39 40.79 -32.76
C CYS A 431 8.00 42.18 -33.26
N GLY A 432 8.98 42.87 -33.86
CA GLY A 432 8.76 43.99 -34.77
C GLY A 432 8.65 43.50 -36.21
#